data_AF-A0A246JH96-F1
#
_entry.id   AF-A0A246JH96-F1
#
_cell.length_a   1.000
_cell.length_b   1.000
_cell.length_c   1.000
_cell.angle_alpha   90.00
_cell.angle_beta   90.00
_cell.angle_gamma   90.00
#
_symmetry.space_group_name_H-M   'P 1'
#
loop_
_entity.id
_entity.type
_entity.pdbx_description
1 polymer ?
#
loop_
_entity_poly.entity_id
_entity_poly.type
_entity_poly.pdbx_seq_one_letter_code
_entity_poly.pdbx_strand_id
1 'polypeptide(L)'
;MRKPRRFDDALMEPPDALGAVDEALLASLRTWCEEGAFPVLTEPLRVASIAPHAGLDGAACGLDGSHELARMGRSRGLLWRVRILWRECVTQSGTQRGDPWDCGWWREGPLDAAEAFRPRRPTLLMVRETDPAVVAALLAALRANTPAFGRPVRVVAVSTAEAGPSRSGVYDEGRSAISADSHGPDDRGSTQPLWPAR
;
A
#
# COMPACT_ATOMS: atom_id res chain seq x y z
N MET A 1 11.71 -23.37 22.35
CA MET A 1 11.66 -22.85 20.96
C MET A 1 10.71 -21.66 20.92
N ARG A 2 11.10 -20.52 20.33
CA ARG A 2 10.13 -19.49 19.91
C ARG A 2 9.35 -20.06 18.72
N LYS A 3 8.01 -19.90 18.69
CA LYS A 3 7.25 -20.13 17.45
C LYS A 3 7.70 -19.11 16.40
N PRO A 4 7.75 -19.44 15.10
CA PRO A 4 7.95 -18.43 14.07
C PRO A 4 6.80 -17.42 14.15
N ARG A 5 7.14 -16.16 14.45
CA ARG A 5 6.19 -15.04 14.45
C ARG A 5 5.68 -14.83 13.04
N ARG A 6 4.35 -14.84 12.85
CA ARG A 6 3.73 -14.60 11.54
C ARG A 6 3.93 -13.13 11.19
N PHE A 7 3.22 -12.27 11.91
CA PHE A 7 3.33 -10.82 11.87
C PHE A 7 4.40 -10.28 12.82
N ASP A 8 4.65 -8.96 12.78
CA ASP A 8 5.35 -8.29 13.87
C ASP A 8 4.38 -8.01 15.02
N ASP A 9 4.31 -8.92 15.99
CA ASP A 9 3.45 -8.82 17.17
C ASP A 9 3.59 -7.49 17.95
N ALA A 10 4.67 -6.71 17.76
CA ALA A 10 4.87 -5.44 18.47
C ALA A 10 4.06 -4.29 17.83
N LEU A 11 4.11 -4.16 16.50
CA LEU A 11 3.42 -3.10 15.75
C LEU A 11 1.98 -3.49 15.39
N MET A 12 1.70 -4.78 15.18
CA MET A 12 0.47 -5.24 14.52
C MET A 12 -0.37 -6.21 15.34
N GLU A 13 -1.68 -6.16 15.08
CA GLU A 13 -2.70 -7.13 15.47
C GLU A 13 -3.28 -7.81 14.23
N PRO A 14 -3.65 -9.11 14.31
CA PRO A 14 -4.16 -9.82 13.15
C PRO A 14 -5.56 -9.32 12.75
N PRO A 15 -5.88 -9.31 11.45
CA PRO A 15 -7.26 -9.09 10.98
C PRO A 15 -8.20 -10.22 11.42
N ASP A 16 -9.51 -9.94 11.46
CA ASP A 16 -10.52 -10.94 11.78
C ASP A 16 -10.74 -11.94 10.63
N ALA A 17 -10.17 -13.13 10.77
CA ALA A 17 -10.28 -14.24 9.83
C ALA A 17 -11.68 -14.89 9.76
N LEU A 18 -12.66 -14.41 10.54
CA LEU A 18 -14.08 -14.76 10.40
C LEU A 18 -14.80 -13.91 9.36
N GLY A 19 -14.20 -12.81 8.89
CA GLY A 19 -14.76 -11.95 7.85
C GLY A 19 -15.00 -12.68 6.52
N ALA A 20 -16.04 -12.27 5.80
CA ALA A 20 -16.28 -12.73 4.44
C ALA A 20 -15.27 -12.07 3.47
N VAL A 21 -14.70 -12.86 2.55
CA VAL A 21 -13.82 -12.33 1.50
C VAL A 21 -14.67 -11.59 0.47
N ASP A 22 -14.48 -10.28 0.37
CA ASP A 22 -14.84 -9.52 -0.81
C ASP A 22 -13.73 -9.69 -1.86
N GLU A 23 -14.00 -10.49 -2.89
CA GLU A 23 -13.05 -10.78 -3.97
C GLU A 23 -12.72 -9.54 -4.82
N ALA A 24 -13.63 -8.57 -4.93
CA ALA A 24 -13.40 -7.33 -5.68
C ALA A 24 -12.50 -6.37 -4.90
N LEU A 25 -12.71 -6.27 -3.57
CA LEU A 25 -11.80 -5.55 -2.68
C LEU A 25 -10.43 -6.23 -2.60
N LEU A 26 -10.38 -7.56 -2.52
CA LEU A 26 -9.13 -8.33 -2.52
C LEU A 26 -8.34 -8.12 -3.83
N ALA A 27 -9.00 -8.16 -4.99
CA ALA A 27 -8.35 -7.87 -6.27
C ALA A 27 -7.81 -6.43 -6.35
N SER A 28 -8.58 -5.46 -5.85
CA SER A 28 -8.21 -4.04 -5.81
C SER A 28 -7.01 -3.79 -4.88
N LEU A 29 -7.08 -4.29 -3.64
CA LEU A 29 -5.99 -4.17 -2.66
C LEU A 29 -4.74 -4.89 -3.13
N ARG A 30 -4.84 -6.10 -3.70
CA ARG A 30 -3.69 -6.82 -4.27
C ARG A 30 -3.02 -5.99 -5.37
N THR A 31 -3.80 -5.42 -6.29
CA THR A 31 -3.28 -4.60 -7.39
C THR A 31 -2.53 -3.38 -6.86
N TRP A 32 -3.12 -2.63 -5.92
CA TRP A 32 -2.52 -1.45 -5.29
C TRP A 32 -1.28 -1.77 -4.43
N CYS A 33 -1.26 -2.94 -3.78
CA CYS A 33 -0.12 -3.39 -2.97
C CYS A 33 1.06 -3.83 -3.84
N GLU A 34 0.81 -4.57 -4.93
CA GLU A 34 1.85 -5.06 -5.86
C GLU A 34 2.45 -3.95 -6.74
N GLU A 35 1.73 -2.84 -6.94
CA GLU A 35 2.24 -1.66 -7.64
C GLU A 35 3.43 -1.03 -6.88
N GLY A 36 4.48 -0.64 -7.61
CA GLY A 36 5.73 -0.13 -7.05
C GLY A 36 6.55 -1.12 -6.21
N ALA A 37 6.09 -2.38 -6.07
CA ALA A 37 6.74 -3.42 -5.27
C ALA A 37 7.53 -4.45 -6.12
N PHE A 38 7.17 -4.63 -7.39
CA PHE A 38 7.67 -5.71 -8.26
C PHE A 38 7.89 -5.24 -9.71
N PRO A 39 8.87 -5.83 -10.45
CA PRO A 39 9.89 -6.78 -10.00
C PRO A 39 11.04 -6.11 -9.24
N VAL A 40 11.13 -4.78 -9.29
CA VAL A 40 12.05 -3.95 -8.51
C VAL A 40 11.22 -3.12 -7.54
N LEU A 41 11.69 -2.98 -6.30
CA LEU A 41 11.05 -2.15 -5.28
C LEU A 41 11.36 -0.67 -5.56
N THR A 42 10.41 0.06 -6.15
CA THR A 42 10.52 1.51 -6.37
C THR A 42 9.86 2.30 -5.24
N GLU A 43 8.79 1.76 -4.65
CA GLU A 43 8.04 2.37 -3.55
C GLU A 43 8.15 1.50 -2.28
N PRO A 44 9.19 1.69 -1.44
CA PRO A 44 9.36 0.94 -0.18
C PRO A 44 8.25 1.25 0.85
N LEU A 45 7.63 2.43 0.79
CA LEU A 45 6.45 2.79 1.58
C LEU A 45 5.42 3.50 0.69
N ARG A 46 4.18 2.99 0.66
CA ARG A 46 3.03 3.62 -0.02
C ARG A 46 1.87 3.77 0.96
N VAL A 47 1.07 4.83 0.82
CA VAL A 47 -0.04 5.16 1.73
C VAL A 47 -1.30 5.45 0.91
N ALA A 48 -2.45 4.98 1.37
CA ALA A 48 -3.77 5.32 0.85
C ALA A 48 -4.78 5.51 2.00
N SER A 49 -5.91 6.14 1.71
CA SER A 49 -7.07 6.21 2.60
C SER A 49 -8.31 5.59 1.94
N ILE A 50 -9.15 4.96 2.75
CA ILE A 50 -10.43 4.38 2.32
C ILE A 50 -11.53 4.67 3.35
N ALA A 51 -12.78 4.65 2.91
CA ALA A 51 -13.93 4.61 3.80
C ALA A 51 -14.01 3.24 4.52
N PRO A 52 -14.66 3.14 5.70
CA PRO A 52 -14.83 1.87 6.40
C PRO A 52 -15.56 0.83 5.56
N HIS A 53 -14.98 -0.37 5.43
CA HIS A 53 -15.51 -1.44 4.60
C HIS A 53 -15.53 -2.77 5.35
N ALA A 54 -16.71 -3.38 5.51
CA ALA A 54 -16.88 -4.59 6.33
C ALA A 54 -16.12 -5.83 5.78
N GLY A 55 -15.82 -5.86 4.48
CA GLY A 55 -15.01 -6.92 3.86
C GLY A 55 -13.48 -6.75 4.00
N LEU A 56 -13.00 -5.69 4.66
CA LEU A 56 -11.57 -5.36 4.70
C LEU A 56 -10.73 -6.44 5.41
N ASP A 57 -11.14 -6.91 6.57
CA ASP A 57 -10.46 -8.00 7.30
C ASP A 57 -10.42 -9.30 6.50
N GLY A 58 -11.51 -9.64 5.80
CA GLY A 58 -11.57 -10.80 4.90
C GLY A 58 -10.64 -10.65 3.68
N ALA A 59 -10.57 -9.46 3.09
CA ALA A 59 -9.63 -9.17 2.01
C ALA A 59 -8.15 -9.21 2.50
N ALA A 60 -7.87 -8.67 3.68
CA ALA A 60 -6.55 -8.79 4.32
C ALA A 60 -6.16 -10.26 4.59
N CYS A 61 -7.11 -11.07 5.07
CA CYS A 61 -6.99 -12.51 5.26
C CYS A 61 -6.91 -13.33 3.95
N GLY A 62 -7.31 -12.72 2.82
CA GLY A 62 -7.10 -13.25 1.47
C GLY A 62 -5.71 -12.92 0.92
N LEU A 63 -5.13 -11.79 1.32
CA LEU A 63 -3.82 -11.32 0.89
C LEU A 63 -2.66 -11.96 1.69
N ASP A 64 -2.87 -12.29 2.97
CA ASP A 64 -1.90 -12.99 3.84
C ASP A 64 -2.00 -14.54 3.79
N GLY A 65 -2.96 -15.07 3.02
CA GLY A 65 -3.24 -16.50 2.87
C GLY A 65 -3.95 -17.16 4.07
N SER A 66 -4.49 -16.40 5.02
CA SER A 66 -5.27 -16.94 6.16
C SER A 66 -6.47 -17.75 5.70
N HIS A 67 -7.25 -17.27 4.74
CA HIS A 67 -8.40 -18.02 4.23
C HIS A 67 -7.99 -19.28 3.45
N GLU A 68 -6.87 -19.26 2.73
CA GLU A 68 -6.30 -20.49 2.14
C GLU A 68 -5.96 -21.51 3.24
N LEU A 69 -5.24 -21.09 4.29
CA LEU A 69 -4.89 -21.95 5.43
C LEU A 69 -6.13 -22.49 6.16
N ALA A 70 -7.14 -21.65 6.40
CA ALA A 70 -8.37 -22.04 7.10
C ALA A 70 -9.18 -23.07 6.30
N ARG A 71 -9.17 -22.99 4.97
CA ARG A 71 -9.82 -23.94 4.06
C ARG A 71 -9.00 -25.23 3.83
N MET A 72 -7.74 -25.28 4.26
CA MET A 72 -6.88 -26.46 4.13
C MET A 72 -6.95 -27.39 5.35
N GLY A 73 -7.26 -28.67 5.09
CA GLY A 73 -7.13 -29.73 6.10
C GLY A 73 -5.71 -29.82 6.68
N ARG A 74 -5.62 -30.27 7.95
CA ARG A 74 -4.42 -30.14 8.82
C ARG A 74 -3.07 -30.45 8.15
N SER A 75 -3.00 -31.50 7.33
CA SER A 75 -1.79 -31.91 6.60
C SER A 75 -1.40 -30.94 5.48
N ARG A 76 -2.37 -30.45 4.69
CA ARG A 76 -2.13 -29.42 3.65
C ARG A 76 -1.73 -28.08 4.27
N GLY A 77 -2.39 -27.67 5.37
CA GLY A 77 -2.02 -26.47 6.11
C GLY A 77 -0.62 -26.53 6.73
N LEU A 78 -0.17 -27.72 7.16
CA LEU A 78 1.21 -27.93 7.61
C LEU A 78 2.20 -27.81 6.44
N LEU A 79 1.91 -28.43 5.29
CA LEU A 79 2.75 -28.34 4.09
C LEU A 79 2.87 -26.90 3.57
N TRP A 80 1.78 -26.11 3.60
CA TRP A 80 1.77 -24.69 3.24
C TRP A 80 2.65 -23.86 4.19
N ARG A 81 2.57 -24.10 5.50
CA ARG A 81 3.47 -23.48 6.49
C ARG A 81 4.94 -23.84 6.28
N VAL A 82 5.24 -25.11 5.97
CA VAL A 82 6.61 -25.54 5.63
C VAL A 82 7.09 -24.89 4.33
N ARG A 83 6.25 -24.79 3.30
CA ARG A 83 6.54 -24.10 2.03
C ARG A 83 6.85 -22.61 2.26
N ILE A 84 6.14 -21.94 3.18
CA ILE A 84 6.42 -20.55 3.54
C ILE A 84 7.73 -20.41 4.30
N LEU A 85 7.98 -21.23 5.33
CA LEU A 85 9.26 -21.20 6.05
C LEU A 85 10.44 -21.51 5.13
N TRP A 86 10.26 -22.44 4.18
CA TRP A 86 11.24 -22.75 3.15
C TRP A 86 11.47 -21.56 2.20
N ARG A 87 10.40 -20.85 1.79
CA ARG A 87 10.53 -19.58 1.05
C ARG A 87 11.32 -18.56 1.87
N GLU A 88 10.98 -18.31 3.14
CA GLU A 88 11.72 -17.35 3.99
C GLU A 88 13.22 -17.68 4.10
N CYS A 89 13.60 -18.96 4.13
CA CYS A 89 15.00 -19.39 4.14
C CYS A 89 15.71 -19.29 2.78
N VAL A 90 14.99 -19.39 1.65
CA VAL A 90 15.57 -19.50 0.30
C VAL A 90 15.44 -18.21 -0.53
N THR A 91 14.37 -17.43 -0.35
CA THR A 91 14.12 -16.16 -1.06
C THR A 91 14.64 -14.95 -0.27
N GLN A 92 15.93 -15.00 0.07
CA GLN A 92 16.68 -13.77 0.38
C GLN A 92 16.72 -12.84 -0.84
N SER A 93 16.80 -13.42 -2.05
CA SER A 93 16.90 -12.74 -3.35
C SER A 93 15.59 -12.11 -3.87
N GLY A 94 14.90 -11.34 -3.03
CA GLY A 94 13.68 -10.61 -3.40
C GLY A 94 12.37 -11.36 -3.10
N THR A 95 11.25 -10.71 -3.40
CA THR A 95 9.87 -11.23 -3.25
C THR A 95 9.25 -11.32 -4.64
N GLN A 96 8.31 -12.24 -4.86
CA GLN A 96 7.62 -12.41 -6.14
C GLN A 96 6.18 -11.89 -6.10
N ARG A 97 5.65 -11.56 -7.29
CA ARG A 97 4.22 -11.23 -7.47
C ARG A 97 3.35 -12.40 -7.00
N GLY A 98 2.29 -12.12 -6.25
CA GLY A 98 1.45 -13.15 -5.63
C GLY A 98 2.08 -13.90 -4.43
N ASP A 99 3.24 -13.49 -3.91
CA ASP A 99 3.64 -13.94 -2.55
C ASP A 99 2.64 -13.42 -1.49
N PRO A 100 2.41 -14.18 -0.39
CA PRO A 100 1.53 -13.76 0.67
C PRO A 100 2.12 -12.58 1.45
N TRP A 101 1.29 -11.56 1.67
CA TRP A 101 1.64 -10.39 2.47
C TRP A 101 1.57 -10.70 3.96
N ASP A 102 2.13 -9.82 4.78
CA ASP A 102 1.95 -9.79 6.23
C ASP A 102 0.93 -8.69 6.54
N CYS A 103 -0.33 -9.07 6.80
CA CYS A 103 -1.43 -8.14 6.97
C CYS A 103 -1.79 -7.98 8.45
N GLY A 104 -1.99 -6.75 8.91
CA GLY A 104 -2.37 -6.47 10.29
C GLY A 104 -2.94 -5.07 10.49
N TRP A 105 -3.77 -4.93 11.52
CA TRP A 105 -4.14 -3.63 12.08
C TRP A 105 -2.96 -3.07 12.88
N TRP A 106 -2.71 -1.76 12.77
CA TRP A 106 -1.81 -1.07 13.69
C TRP A 106 -2.36 -1.14 15.12
N ARG A 107 -1.53 -1.56 16.07
CA ARG A 107 -1.85 -1.40 17.50
C ARG A 107 -1.56 0.04 17.93
N GLU A 108 -2.62 0.75 18.31
CA GLU A 108 -2.53 2.04 18.98
C GLU A 108 -1.60 1.96 20.21
N GLY A 109 -0.64 2.89 20.32
CA GLY A 109 0.37 2.87 21.37
C GLY A 109 1.66 3.62 21.00
N PRO A 110 2.75 3.43 21.77
CA PRO A 110 4.03 4.11 21.54
C PRO A 110 4.61 3.85 20.14
N LEU A 111 5.08 4.93 19.50
CA LEU A 111 5.63 4.88 18.14
C LEU A 111 6.98 4.16 18.04
N ASP A 112 7.61 3.85 19.18
CA ASP A 112 8.76 2.95 19.34
C ASP A 112 8.63 1.69 18.47
N ALA A 113 7.43 1.11 18.39
CA ALA A 113 7.15 -0.08 17.58
C ALA A 113 7.27 0.16 16.07
N ALA A 114 6.91 1.36 15.59
CA ALA A 114 7.02 1.77 14.18
C ALA A 114 8.46 2.20 13.82
N GLU A 115 9.21 2.78 14.75
CA GLU A 115 10.64 3.09 14.62
C GLU A 115 11.50 1.83 14.63
N ALA A 116 11.17 0.85 15.48
CA ALA A 116 11.82 -0.45 15.53
C ALA A 116 11.39 -1.42 14.42
N PHE A 117 10.26 -1.16 13.75
CA PHE A 117 9.70 -2.05 12.72
C PHE A 117 10.69 -2.35 11.60
N ARG A 118 10.87 -3.62 11.23
CA ARG A 118 11.67 -4.05 10.08
C ARG A 118 10.91 -5.12 9.30
N PRO A 119 10.31 -4.80 8.13
CA PRO A 119 9.42 -5.72 7.41
C PRO A 119 10.19 -6.93 6.88
N ARG A 120 9.88 -8.12 7.43
CA ARG A 120 10.47 -9.41 7.00
C ARG A 120 9.91 -9.89 5.65
N ARG A 121 8.71 -9.43 5.31
CA ARG A 121 7.90 -9.72 4.11
C ARG A 121 7.26 -8.42 3.61
N PRO A 122 6.59 -8.39 2.45
CA PRO A 122 5.63 -7.34 2.15
C PRO A 122 4.64 -7.17 3.30
N THR A 123 4.34 -5.94 3.72
CA THR A 123 3.42 -5.67 4.84
C THR A 123 2.28 -4.76 4.43
N LEU A 124 1.05 -5.14 4.76
CA LEU A 124 -0.15 -4.31 4.69
C LEU A 124 -0.57 -3.92 6.11
N LEU A 125 -0.30 -2.67 6.48
CA LEU A 125 -0.65 -2.07 7.76
C LEU A 125 -1.97 -1.29 7.61
N MET A 126 -3.01 -1.75 8.28
CA MET A 126 -4.33 -1.10 8.29
C MET A 126 -4.44 -0.22 9.54
N VAL A 127 -4.93 1.01 9.40
CA VAL A 127 -4.98 2.00 10.48
C VAL A 127 -6.42 2.45 10.67
N ARG A 128 -7.00 2.19 11.86
CA ARG A 128 -8.38 2.55 12.23
C ARG A 128 -8.49 3.71 13.21
N GLU A 129 -7.40 4.45 13.35
CA GLU A 129 -7.28 5.63 14.20
C GLU A 129 -8.14 6.78 13.65
N THR A 130 -8.77 7.53 14.56
CA THR A 130 -9.63 8.68 14.25
C THR A 130 -8.94 10.02 14.49
N ASP A 131 -7.87 10.10 15.29
CA ASP A 131 -7.04 11.30 15.41
C ASP A 131 -6.05 11.42 14.22
N PRO A 132 -6.22 12.41 13.32
CA PRO A 132 -5.32 12.59 12.18
C PRO A 132 -3.89 12.98 12.59
N ALA A 133 -3.67 13.55 13.79
CA ALA A 133 -2.34 13.86 14.29
C ALA A 133 -1.58 12.57 14.68
N VAL A 134 -2.27 11.60 15.29
CA VAL A 134 -1.71 10.28 15.62
C VAL A 134 -1.39 9.50 14.33
N VAL A 135 -2.29 9.50 13.35
CA VAL A 135 -2.03 8.92 12.01
C VAL A 135 -0.84 9.61 11.34
N ALA A 136 -0.75 10.93 11.37
CA ALA A 136 0.36 11.68 10.79
C ALA A 136 1.70 11.35 11.47
N ALA A 137 1.72 11.18 12.80
CA ALA A 137 2.91 10.82 13.57
C ALA A 137 3.38 9.38 13.27
N LEU A 138 2.46 8.42 13.18
CA LEU A 138 2.76 7.05 12.72
C LEU A 138 3.37 7.05 11.30
N LEU A 139 2.75 7.79 10.37
CA LEU A 139 3.26 7.91 9.01
C LEU A 139 4.62 8.63 8.96
N ALA A 140 4.90 9.58 9.85
CA ALA A 140 6.21 10.22 9.97
C ALA A 140 7.28 9.23 10.45
N ALA A 141 7.00 8.43 11.48
CA ALA A 141 7.91 7.39 11.98
C ALA A 141 8.23 6.33 10.91
N LEU A 142 7.21 5.85 10.20
CA LEU A 142 7.38 4.89 9.10
C LEU A 142 8.17 5.49 7.92
N ARG A 143 7.95 6.78 7.59
CA ARG A 143 8.73 7.50 6.55
C ARG A 143 10.20 7.68 6.96
N ALA A 144 10.48 8.08 8.20
CA ALA A 144 11.85 8.20 8.70
C ALA A 144 12.59 6.86 8.70
N ASN A 145 11.89 5.77 8.99
CA ASN A 145 12.41 4.40 9.00
C ASN A 145 12.46 3.73 7.60
N THR A 146 11.88 4.35 6.56
CA THR A 146 11.78 3.78 5.21
C THR A 146 13.11 3.33 4.58
N PRO A 147 14.27 4.01 4.79
CA PRO A 147 15.56 3.52 4.30
C PRO A 147 15.99 2.13 4.83
N ALA A 148 15.37 1.63 5.91
CA ALA A 148 15.61 0.30 6.45
C ALA A 148 14.59 -0.75 5.97
N PHE A 149 13.64 -0.40 5.09
CA PHE A 149 12.64 -1.32 4.55
C PHE A 149 13.16 -2.11 3.35
N GLY A 150 13.78 -3.27 3.61
CA GLY A 150 14.17 -4.23 2.58
C GLY A 150 13.01 -4.98 1.89
N ARG A 151 11.75 -4.62 2.20
CA ARG A 151 10.51 -5.20 1.66
C ARG A 151 9.44 -4.09 1.60
N PRO A 152 8.46 -4.13 0.66
CA PRO A 152 7.43 -3.09 0.53
C PRO A 152 6.50 -3.03 1.74
N VAL A 153 6.25 -1.82 2.22
CA VAL A 153 5.22 -1.50 3.22
C VAL A 153 4.09 -0.73 2.54
N ARG A 154 2.85 -1.09 2.85
CA ARG A 154 1.63 -0.50 2.32
C ARG A 154 0.74 -0.14 3.50
N VAL A 155 0.36 1.13 3.63
CA VAL A 155 -0.45 1.63 4.75
C VAL A 155 -1.82 2.08 4.25
N VAL A 156 -2.89 1.58 4.85
CA VAL A 156 -4.27 1.94 4.52
C VAL A 156 -4.93 2.57 5.75
N ALA A 157 -5.14 3.88 5.70
CA ALA A 157 -5.93 4.60 6.70
C ALA A 157 -7.44 4.41 6.42
N VAL A 158 -8.18 3.99 7.43
CA VAL A 158 -9.62 3.74 7.35
C VAL A 158 -10.32 4.86 8.12
N SER A 159 -10.93 5.80 7.38
CA SER A 159 -11.41 7.05 7.96
C SER A 159 -12.86 7.34 7.53
N THR A 160 -13.67 7.81 8.48
CA THR A 160 -15.09 8.13 8.29
C THR A 160 -15.35 9.50 7.63
N ALA A 161 -14.30 10.25 7.28
CA ALA A 161 -14.43 11.50 6.55
C ALA A 161 -15.21 11.27 5.24
N GLU A 162 -16.23 12.09 4.99
CA GLU A 162 -17.15 11.87 3.87
C GLU A 162 -16.42 11.80 2.53
N ALA A 163 -16.71 10.75 1.76
CA ALA A 163 -16.22 10.61 0.40
C ALA A 163 -16.88 11.68 -0.49
N GLY A 164 -16.22 12.84 -0.60
CA GLY A 164 -16.51 13.81 -1.64
C GLY A 164 -16.56 13.13 -3.02
N PRO A 165 -17.47 13.55 -3.92
CA PRO A 165 -18.04 12.70 -4.97
C PRO A 165 -17.00 11.92 -5.77
N SER A 166 -17.02 10.60 -5.58
CA SER A 166 -15.95 9.68 -5.96
C SER A 166 -15.59 9.74 -7.45
N ARG A 167 -14.48 10.42 -7.77
CA ARG A 167 -13.65 10.05 -8.92
C ARG A 167 -12.70 8.96 -8.47
N SER A 168 -12.88 7.75 -9.00
CA SER A 168 -11.94 6.64 -8.84
C SER A 168 -10.62 6.95 -9.55
N GLY A 169 -9.72 7.62 -8.84
CA GLY A 169 -8.38 7.96 -9.30
C GLY A 169 -7.43 8.01 -8.12
N VAL A 170 -6.35 7.22 -8.17
CA VAL A 170 -5.22 7.37 -7.26
C VAL A 170 -4.45 8.61 -7.72
N TYR A 171 -4.54 9.69 -6.95
CA TYR A 171 -3.83 10.93 -7.26
C TYR A 171 -2.36 10.83 -6.85
N ASP A 172 -1.50 10.52 -7.83
CA ASP A 172 -0.14 11.04 -7.86
C ASP A 172 -0.18 12.47 -8.39
N GLU A 173 0.41 13.42 -7.67
CA GLU A 173 0.93 14.63 -8.31
C GLU A 173 2.16 15.20 -7.57
N GLY A 174 3.21 14.38 -7.51
CA GLY A 174 4.52 14.77 -7.00
C GLY A 174 5.46 15.36 -8.05
N ARG A 175 5.04 16.35 -8.88
CA ARG A 175 5.92 16.86 -9.96
C ARG A 175 5.82 18.36 -10.29
N SER A 176 6.88 19.09 -9.97
CA SER A 176 7.07 20.49 -10.41
C SER A 176 7.62 20.61 -11.84
N ALA A 177 7.12 21.63 -12.54
CA ALA A 177 7.78 22.46 -13.56
C ALA A 177 8.57 21.79 -14.72
N ILE A 178 8.12 22.07 -15.95
CA ILE A 178 9.01 22.48 -17.05
C ILE A 178 8.32 23.56 -17.88
N SER A 179 8.98 24.70 -18.07
CA SER A 179 8.60 25.71 -19.07
C SER A 179 9.17 25.34 -20.44
N ALA A 180 8.47 25.70 -21.51
CA ALA A 180 9.03 25.73 -22.86
C ALA A 180 8.31 26.79 -23.71
N ASP A 181 9.06 27.77 -24.23
CA ASP A 181 8.61 28.71 -25.25
C ASP A 181 8.56 28.06 -26.64
N SER A 182 7.59 28.47 -27.48
CA SER A 182 7.66 28.66 -28.96
C SER A 182 6.26 29.01 -29.48
N HIS A 183 6.04 30.12 -30.21
CA HIS A 183 6.18 30.22 -31.69
C HIS A 183 5.56 28.99 -32.40
N GLY A 184 4.41 29.06 -33.10
CA GLY A 184 4.00 30.02 -34.16
C GLY A 184 4.18 29.35 -35.55
N PRO A 185 3.94 30.01 -36.70
CA PRO A 185 2.98 31.08 -37.05
C PRO A 185 1.64 30.42 -37.52
N ASP A 186 0.84 30.80 -38.53
CA ASP A 186 0.71 31.88 -39.53
C ASP A 186 -0.78 31.93 -39.99
N ASP A 187 -1.41 33.11 -40.13
CA ASP A 187 -2.55 33.31 -41.05
C ASP A 187 -2.65 34.78 -41.49
N ARG A 188 -3.06 35.03 -42.74
CA ARG A 188 -2.71 36.24 -43.50
C ARG A 188 -3.92 37.02 -44.00
N GLY A 189 -4.55 37.76 -43.08
CA GLY A 189 -5.58 38.76 -43.40
C GLY A 189 -5.03 40.02 -44.09
N SER A 190 -4.68 39.93 -45.37
CA SER A 190 -4.19 41.08 -46.16
C SER A 190 -5.31 41.99 -46.64
N THR A 191 -5.41 43.20 -46.08
CA THR A 191 -6.21 44.30 -46.65
C THR A 191 -5.40 45.60 -46.70
N GLN A 192 -5.21 46.13 -47.91
CA GLN A 192 -4.58 47.43 -48.20
C GLN A 192 -5.63 48.56 -48.23
N PRO A 193 -5.26 49.82 -48.52
CA PRO A 193 -4.22 50.64 -47.87
C PRO A 193 -4.75 52.05 -47.47
N LEU A 194 -3.98 52.83 -46.71
CA LEU A 194 -4.12 54.28 -46.72
C LEU A 194 -2.77 55.01 -46.56
N TRP A 195 -2.43 55.79 -47.58
CA TRP A 195 -1.40 56.82 -47.66
C TRP A 195 -2.12 58.16 -47.90
N PRO A 196 -1.47 59.34 -47.79
CA PRO A 196 -0.25 59.67 -47.04
C PRO A 196 -0.43 60.98 -46.21
N ALA A 197 0.64 61.44 -45.54
CA ALA A 197 1.01 62.86 -45.53
C ALA A 197 2.51 63.05 -45.22
N ARG A 198 3.03 64.21 -45.61
CA ARG A 198 4.18 64.89 -44.99
C ARG A 198 3.62 65.94 -44.02
#